data_AF-A0A2V2UFV4-F1
#
_entry.id   AF-A0A2V2UFV4-F1
#
_cell.length_a   1.000
_cell.length_b   1.000
_cell.length_c   1.000
_cell.angle_alpha   90.00
_cell.angle_beta   90.00
_cell.angle_gamma   90.00
#
_symmetry.space_group_name_H-M   'P 1'
#
loop_
_entity.id
_entity.type
_entity.pdbx_description
1 polymer ?
#
loop_
_entity_poly.entity_id
_entity_poly.type
_entity_poly.pdbx_seq_one_letter_code
_entity_poly.pdbx_strand_id
1 'polypeptide(L)'
;MPRFSQLSIFAGRNYLVTTHHGDLKPLDDIFQLCKQSDQQRQALMGKSPGYLLHSIVDALVDDLLQILKKIIANLAILVPII
;
A
#
# COMPACT_ATOMS: atom_id res chain seq x y z
N MET A 1 -16.50 13.94 -5.03
CA MET A 1 -16.67 13.08 -3.83
C MET A 1 -15.31 12.54 -3.44
N PRO A 2 -14.96 12.46 -2.14
CA PRO A 2 -13.74 11.76 -1.72
C PRO A 2 -13.81 10.33 -2.24
N ARG A 3 -12.79 9.93 -3.00
CA ARG A 3 -12.70 8.61 -3.61
C ARG A 3 -11.97 7.72 -2.61
N PHE A 4 -12.71 7.06 -1.73
CA PHE A 4 -12.15 6.08 -0.81
C PHE A 4 -11.90 4.78 -1.59
N SER A 5 -10.63 4.37 -1.72
CA SER A 5 -10.29 3.08 -2.30
C SER A 5 -10.52 1.99 -1.26
N GLN A 6 -11.44 1.07 -1.53
CA GLN A 6 -11.68 -0.09 -0.67
C GLN A 6 -10.81 -1.26 -1.14
N LEU A 7 -10.08 -1.87 -0.20
CA LEU A 7 -9.31 -3.09 -0.41
C LEU A 7 -10.01 -4.27 0.28
N SER A 8 -10.30 -5.32 -0.48
CA SER A 8 -10.75 -6.62 0.04
C SER A 8 -9.61 -7.62 0.00
N ILE A 9 -9.47 -8.42 1.06
CA ILE A 9 -8.39 -9.39 1.23
C ILE A 9 -8.98 -10.74 1.61
N PHE A 10 -8.60 -11.79 0.88
CA PHE A 10 -8.95 -13.18 1.17
C PHE A 10 -7.66 -13.95 1.43
N ALA A 11 -7.49 -14.42 2.67
CA ALA A 11 -6.29 -15.14 3.10
C ALA A 11 -6.62 -16.62 3.37
N GLY A 12 -5.82 -17.51 2.81
CA GLY A 12 -5.85 -18.93 3.10
C GLY A 12 -4.47 -19.44 3.50
N ARG A 13 -4.35 -20.76 3.67
CA ARG A 13 -3.13 -21.38 4.22
C ARG A 13 -1.86 -21.01 3.43
N ASN A 14 -1.94 -20.97 2.10
CA ASN A 14 -0.83 -20.70 1.19
C ASN A 14 -1.18 -19.69 0.09
N TYR A 15 -2.20 -18.86 0.29
CA TYR A 15 -2.58 -17.85 -0.69
C TYR A 15 -3.10 -16.59 -0.03
N LEU A 16 -2.97 -15.48 -0.75
CA LEU A 16 -3.57 -14.20 -0.42
C LEU A 16 -4.09 -13.61 -1.73
N VAL A 17 -5.37 -13.31 -1.78
CA VAL A 17 -6.02 -12.64 -2.91
C VAL A 17 -6.43 -11.25 -2.46
N THR A 18 -5.99 -10.24 -3.21
CA THR A 18 -6.42 -8.87 -3.01
C THR A 18 -7.29 -8.42 -4.18
N THR A 19 -8.36 -7.69 -3.89
CA THR A 19 -9.20 -7.02 -4.89
C THR A 19 -9.47 -5.61 -4.41
N HIS A 20 -9.27 -4.61 -5.25
CA HIS A 20 -9.52 -3.22 -4.90
C HIS A 20 -10.19 -2.47 -6.05
N HIS A 21 -10.92 -1.41 -5.69
CA HIS A 21 -11.50 -0.47 -6.64
C HIS A 21 -10.79 0.88 -6.54
N GLY A 22 -10.57 1.50 -7.70
CA GLY A 22 -9.87 2.78 -7.78
C GLY A 22 -8.36 2.59 -7.83
N ASP A 23 -7.64 3.68 -7.57
CA ASP A 23 -6.18 3.67 -7.59
C ASP A 23 -5.69 3.34 -6.17
N LEU A 24 -4.93 2.25 -6.05
CA LEU A 24 -4.24 1.87 -4.82
C LEU A 24 -2.77 1.63 -5.17
N LYS A 25 -2.11 2.73 -5.52
CA LYS A 25 -0.76 2.73 -6.08
C LYS A 25 0.26 1.89 -5.28
N PRO A 26 0.30 1.91 -3.93
CA PRO A 26 1.23 1.07 -3.18
C PRO A 26 1.03 -0.43 -3.46
N LEU A 27 -0.22 -0.88 -3.58
CA LEU A 27 -0.53 -2.28 -3.89
C LEU A 27 -0.19 -2.62 -5.35
N ASP A 28 -0.47 -1.72 -6.28
CA ASP A 28 -0.12 -1.88 -7.69
C ASP A 28 1.40 -1.96 -7.87
N ASP A 29 2.15 -1.13 -7.15
CA ASP A 29 3.62 -1.11 -7.17
C ASP A 29 4.21 -2.42 -6.62
N ILE A 30 3.66 -2.95 -5.50
CA ILE A 30 4.02 -4.29 -4.98
C ILE A 30 3.77 -5.37 -6.04
N PHE A 31 2.62 -5.32 -6.71
CA PHE A 31 2.26 -6.29 -7.75
C PHE A 31 3.20 -6.22 -8.95
N GLN A 32 3.52 -5.01 -9.43
CA GLN A 32 4.47 -4.83 -10.53
C GLN A 32 5.88 -5.30 -10.15
N LEU A 33 6.34 -5.00 -8.94
CA LEU A 33 7.63 -5.46 -8.43
C LEU A 33 7.74 -6.99 -8.48
N CYS A 34 6.68 -7.69 -8.04
CA CYS A 34 6.60 -9.14 -8.11
C CYS A 34 6.54 -9.67 -9.55
N LYS A 35 5.90 -8.93 -10.47
CA LYS A 35 5.78 -9.31 -11.87
C LYS A 35 7.09 -9.15 -12.65
N GLN A 36 7.90 -8.16 -12.28
CA GLN A 36 9.13 -7.79 -12.99
C GLN A 36 10.37 -8.52 -12.47
N SER A 37 10.36 -9.03 -11.24
CA SER A 37 11.53 -9.67 -10.63
C SER A 37 11.14 -10.90 -9.82
N ASP A 38 11.66 -12.06 -10.23
CA ASP A 38 11.50 -13.32 -9.51
C ASP A 38 12.12 -13.28 -8.11
N GLN A 39 13.23 -12.55 -7.95
CA GLN A 39 13.86 -12.36 -6.65
C GLN A 39 12.94 -11.57 -5.70
N GLN A 40 12.32 -10.48 -6.19
CA GLN A 40 11.38 -9.68 -5.39
C GLN A 40 10.11 -10.46 -5.08
N ARG A 41 9.59 -11.20 -6.06
CA ARG A 41 8.48 -12.13 -5.86
C ARG A 41 8.79 -13.15 -4.79
N GLN A 42 9.96 -13.76 -4.81
CA GLN A 42 10.38 -14.72 -3.78
C GLN A 42 10.57 -14.05 -2.41
N ALA A 43 11.08 -12.82 -2.36
CA ALA A 43 11.27 -12.09 -1.12
C ALA A 43 9.93 -11.73 -0.42
N LEU A 44 8.91 -11.38 -1.21
CA LEU A 44 7.58 -10.97 -0.72
C LEU A 44 6.62 -12.16 -0.55
N MET A 45 6.57 -13.08 -1.51
CA MET A 45 5.61 -14.19 -1.56
C MET A 45 6.21 -15.54 -1.14
N GLY A 46 7.53 -15.68 -1.06
CA GLY A 46 8.21 -16.94 -0.73
C GLY A 46 8.23 -17.30 0.75
N LYS A 47 7.66 -16.44 1.62
CA LYS A 47 7.50 -16.68 3.06
C LYS A 47 6.09 -17.22 3.33
N SER A 48 5.36 -16.61 4.27
CA SER A 48 3.97 -16.95 4.57
C SER A 48 3.00 -15.92 3.98
N PRO A 49 1.72 -16.29 3.73
CA PRO A 49 0.69 -15.33 3.36
C PRO A 49 0.52 -14.20 4.39
N GLY A 50 0.77 -14.49 5.67
CA GLY A 50 0.74 -13.48 6.74
C GLY A 50 1.87 -12.46 6.61
N TYR A 51 3.06 -12.88 6.18
CA TYR A 51 4.14 -11.96 5.87
C TYR A 51 3.80 -11.06 4.68
N LEU A 52 3.24 -11.63 3.61
CA LEU A 52 2.81 -10.85 2.45
C LEU A 52 1.71 -9.83 2.84
N LEU A 53 0.75 -10.23 3.68
CA LEU A 53 -0.28 -9.34 4.21
C LEU A 53 0.34 -8.19 5.00
N HIS A 54 1.28 -8.49 5.89
CA HIS A 54 2.00 -7.46 6.65
C HIS A 54 2.68 -6.47 5.71
N SER A 55 3.42 -6.93 4.70
CA SER A 55 4.09 -6.06 3.72
C SER A 55 3.10 -5.19 2.94
N ILE A 56 1.92 -5.70 2.60
CA ILE A 56 0.87 -4.89 1.95
C ILE A 56 0.36 -3.81 2.90
N VAL A 57 0.04 -4.15 4.15
CA VAL A 57 -0.46 -3.18 5.14
C VAL A 57 0.59 -2.11 5.44
N ASP A 58 1.85 -2.49 5.58
CA ASP A 58 2.98 -1.59 5.83
C ASP A 58 3.10 -0.53 4.72
N ALA A 59 3.09 -0.94 3.45
CA ALA A 59 3.15 -0.03 2.31
C ALA A 59 1.94 0.92 2.23
N LEU A 60 0.74 0.45 2.62
CA LEU A 60 -0.46 1.30 2.65
C LEU A 60 -0.38 2.33 3.79
N VAL A 61 0.11 1.95 4.96
CA VAL A 61 0.30 2.85 6.09
C VAL A 61 1.37 3.89 5.79
N ASP A 62 2.47 3.50 5.13
CA ASP A 62 3.53 4.42 4.71
C ASP A 62 3.03 5.49 3.74
N ASP A 63 2.19 5.12 2.76
CA ASP A 63 1.56 6.06 1.84
C ASP A 63 0.65 7.06 2.58
N LEU A 64 -0.18 6.57 3.52
CA LEU A 64 -1.00 7.43 4.39
C LEU A 64 -0.15 8.40 5.21
N LEU A 65 0.96 7.93 5.78
CA LEU A 65 1.90 8.79 6.52
C LEU A 65 2.57 9.82 5.61
N GLN A 66 2.89 9.46 4.36
CA GLN A 66 3.43 10.40 3.38
C GLN A 66 2.42 11.49 3.03
N ILE A 67 1.14 11.13 2.85
CA ILE A 67 0.05 12.09 2.63
C ILE A 67 -0.09 13.01 3.83
N LEU A 68 -0.09 12.47 5.05
CA LEU A 68 -0.18 13.25 6.28
C LEU A 68 0.96 14.27 6.38
N LYS A 69 2.19 13.87 6.09
CA LYS A 69 3.36 14.77 6.06
C LYS A 69 3.17 15.93 5.08
N LYS A 70 2.62 15.68 3.88
CA LYS A 70 2.32 16.72 2.88
C LYS A 70 1.28 17.71 3.41
N ILE A 71 0.23 17.21 4.07
CA ILE A 71 -0.81 18.08 4.66
C ILE A 71 -0.21 18.97 5.75
N ILE A 72 0.58 18.40 6.66
CA ILE A 72 1.25 19.16 7.73
C ILE A 72 2.18 20.23 7.15
N ALA A 73 2.97 19.89 6.13
CA ALA A 73 3.86 20.84 5.46
C ALA A 73 3.08 22.00 4.81
N ASN A 74 1.95 21.70 4.15
CA ASN A 74 1.11 22.73 3.55
C ASN A 74 0.46 23.65 4.60
N LEU A 75 0.03 23.10 5.73
CA LEU A 75 -0.50 23.89 6.85
C LEU A 75 0.58 24.81 7.44
N ALA A 76 1.80 24.31 7.61
CA ALA A 76 2.92 25.12 8.11
C ALA A 76 3.25 26.31 7.21
N ILE A 77 3.01 26.21 5.90
CA ILE A 77 3.16 27.33 4.95
C ILE A 77 2.00 28.33 5.09
N LEU A 78 0.77 27.86 5.36
CA LEU A 78 -0.42 28.72 5.41
C LEU A 78 -0.54 29.51 6.72
N VAL A 79 -0.17 28.93 7.87
CA VAL A 79 -0.23 29.59 9.19
C VAL A 79 0.47 30.96 9.25
N PRO A 80 1.67 31.16 8.66
CA PRO A 80 2.31 32.48 8.67
C PRO A 80 1.72 33.49 7.66
N ILE A 81 0.76 33.09 6.80
CA ILE A 81 0.13 33.95 5.78
C ILE A 81 -1.22 34.52 6.27
N ILE A 82 -1.83 33.91 7.29
CA ILE A 82 -3.09 34.35 7.93
C ILE A 82 -2.77 35.17 9.18
#